data_AF-A0A5C7ZE09-F1
#
_entry.id   AF-A0A5C7ZE09-F1
#
_cell.length_a   1.000
_cell.length_b   1.000
_cell.length_c   1.000
_cell.angle_alpha   90.00
_cell.angle_beta   90.00
_cell.angle_gamma   90.00
#
_symmetry.space_group_name_H-M   'P 1'
#
loop_
_entity.id
_entity.type
_entity.pdbx_description
1 polymer ?
#
loop_
_entity_poly.entity_id
_entity_poly.type
_entity_poly.pdbx_seq_one_letter_code
_entity_poly.pdbx_strand_id
1 'polypeptide(L)' 'ASEKHLDLAELPIEVLQSFHPGIADDVYQVLSLHGSMHARNVLGGTAPDQVRQQIARNRVRLGA' A
#
# COMPACT_ATOMS: atom_id res chain seq x y z
N ALA A 1 -2.06 13.69 -12.46
CA ALA A 1 -1.35 14.13 -11.24
C ALA A 1 -0.19 15.04 -11.63
N SER A 2 0.80 14.55 -12.38
CA SER A 2 2.00 15.29 -12.78
C SER A 2 1.75 16.62 -13.51
N GLU A 3 0.82 16.65 -14.47
CA GLU A 3 0.44 17.91 -15.18
C GLU A 3 -0.11 18.99 -14.24
N LYS A 4 -0.72 18.57 -13.12
CA LYS A 4 -1.27 19.44 -12.08
C LYS A 4 -0.27 19.68 -10.95
N HIS A 5 0.94 19.11 -11.01
CA HIS A 5 1.97 19.18 -9.97
C HIS A 5 1.47 18.69 -8.59
N LEU A 6 0.63 17.66 -8.61
CA LEU A 6 0.07 17.01 -7.43
C LEU A 6 0.56 15.57 -7.34
N ASP A 7 0.62 15.04 -6.12
CA ASP A 7 0.68 13.60 -5.87
C ASP A 7 -0.66 12.93 -6.24
N LEU A 8 -0.61 11.63 -6.52
CA LEU A 8 -1.82 10.87 -6.90
C LEU A 8 -2.87 10.87 -5.78
N ALA A 9 -2.43 10.84 -4.52
CA ALA A 9 -3.30 10.90 -3.34
C ALA A 9 -3.96 12.27 -3.12
N GLU A 10 -3.48 13.32 -3.78
CA GLU A 10 -4.01 14.68 -3.65
C GLU A 10 -5.06 15.00 -4.72
N LEU A 11 -5.28 14.11 -5.69
CA LEU A 11 -6.34 14.29 -6.68
C LEU A 11 -7.71 14.15 -6.00
N PRO A 12 -8.67 15.08 -6.24
CA PRO A 12 -10.04 14.94 -5.80
C PRO A 12 -10.70 13.66 -6.32
N ILE A 13 -11.64 13.11 -5.55
CA ILE A 13 -12.26 11.81 -5.88
C ILE A 13 -13.05 11.90 -7.19
N GLU A 14 -13.62 13.06 -7.50
CA GLU A 14 -14.35 13.32 -8.75
C GLU A 14 -13.42 13.22 -9.96
N VAL A 15 -12.16 13.64 -9.82
CA VAL A 15 -11.14 13.52 -10.87
C VAL A 15 -10.80 12.04 -11.08
N LEU A 16 -10.64 11.27 -9.99
CA LEU A 16 -10.39 9.83 -10.10
C LEU A 16 -11.60 9.09 -10.71
N GLN A 17 -12.81 9.42 -10.29
CA GLN A 17 -14.06 8.85 -10.79
C GLN A 17 -14.33 9.17 -12.27
N SER A 18 -13.80 10.28 -12.78
CA SER A 18 -13.87 10.59 -14.22
C SER A 18 -13.14 9.56 -15.10
N PHE A 19 -12.18 8.81 -14.54
CA PHE A 19 -11.54 7.68 -15.21
C PHE A 19 -12.32 6.37 -15.05
N HIS A 20 -12.88 6.13 -13.86
CA HIS A 20 -13.71 4.97 -13.61
C HIS A 20 -14.65 5.20 -12.40
N PRO A 21 -15.98 5.05 -12.56
CA PRO A 21 -16.95 5.37 -11.49
C PRO A 21 -16.85 4.46 -10.27
N GLY A 22 -16.24 3.27 -10.40
CA GLY A 22 -15.99 2.36 -9.29
C GLY A 22 -14.85 2.77 -8.35
N ILE A 23 -14.10 3.85 -8.64
CA ILE A 23 -13.10 4.37 -7.70
C ILE A 23 -13.85 5.09 -6.57
N ALA A 24 -13.69 4.62 -5.34
CA ALA A 24 -14.32 5.17 -4.15
C ALA A 24 -13.26 5.75 -3.20
N ASP A 25 -13.72 6.41 -2.12
CA ASP A 25 -12.85 7.08 -1.14
C ASP A 25 -11.83 6.15 -0.46
N ASP A 26 -12.07 4.83 -0.48
CA ASP A 26 -11.13 3.83 0.02
C ASP A 26 -9.81 3.78 -0.79
N VAL A 27 -9.78 4.31 -2.02
CA VAL A 27 -8.57 4.41 -2.83
C VAL A 27 -7.43 5.15 -2.12
N TYR A 28 -7.75 6.17 -1.33
CA TYR A 28 -6.75 6.97 -0.60
C TYR A 28 -6.05 6.15 0.49
N GLN A 29 -6.66 5.05 0.95
CA GLN A 29 -6.02 4.15 1.91
C GLN A 29 -4.79 3.45 1.33
N VAL A 30 -4.75 3.22 0.01
CA VAL A 30 -3.64 2.52 -0.67
C VAL A 30 -2.71 3.46 -1.45
N LEU A 31 -3.14 4.70 -1.72
CA LEU A 31 -2.34 5.74 -2.39
C LEU A 31 -1.33 6.44 -1.47
N SER A 32 -0.99 5.85 -0.32
CA SER A 32 0.11 6.29 0.54
C SER A 32 1.21 5.24 0.58
N LEU A 33 2.44 5.65 0.92
CA LEU A 33 3.54 4.69 1.13
C LEU A 33 3.16 3.64 2.18
N HIS A 34 2.60 4.08 3.31
CA HIS A 34 2.18 3.18 4.39
C HIS A 34 1.09 2.21 3.94
N GLY A 35 0.06 2.71 3.24
CA GLY A 35 -1.03 1.93 2.67
C GLY A 35 -0.55 0.88 1.67
N SER A 36 0.28 1.30 0.71
CA SER A 36 0.88 0.42 -0.30
C SER A 36 1.71 -0.70 0.34
N MET A 37 2.48 -0.39 1.39
CA MET A 37 3.25 -1.39 2.13
C MET A 37 2.34 -2.39 2.85
N HIS A 38 1.28 -1.92 3.53
CA HIS A 38 0.35 -2.78 4.27
C HIS A 38 -0.53 -3.64 3.36
N ALA A 39 -0.89 -3.16 2.18
CA ALA A 39 -1.70 -3.91 1.20
C ALA A 39 -1.00 -5.20 0.73
N ARG A 40 0.34 -5.25 0.78
CA ARG A 40 1.15 -6.42 0.43
C ARG A 40 1.25 -7.42 1.60
N ASN A 41 0.14 -7.72 2.26
CA ASN A 41 0.04 -8.65 3.39
C ASN A 41 -0.28 -10.09 2.94
N VAL A 42 0.58 -10.62 2.10
CA VAL A 42 0.56 -12.03 1.65
C VAL A 42 1.84 -12.72 2.10
N LEU A 43 1.90 -14.05 2.03
CA LEU A 43 3.11 -14.79 2.40
C LEU A 43 4.34 -14.27 1.63
N GLY A 44 5.33 -13.76 2.37
CA GLY A 44 6.56 -13.19 1.80
C GLY A 44 6.43 -11.75 1.30
N GLY A 45 5.27 -11.12 1.51
CA GLY A 45 5.02 -9.72 1.17
C GLY A 45 5.74 -8.72 2.09
N THR A 46 5.60 -7.44 1.77
CA THR A 46 6.31 -6.34 2.43
C THR A 46 5.55 -5.72 3.58
N ALA A 47 4.33 -6.19 3.89
CA ALA A 47 3.59 -5.70 5.05
C ALA A 47 4.42 -5.88 6.34
N PRO A 48 4.41 -4.92 7.28
CA PRO A 48 5.22 -5.02 8.50
C PRO A 48 5.00 -6.31 9.29
N ASP A 49 3.77 -6.85 9.32
CA ASP A 49 3.48 -8.14 9.93
C ASP A 49 4.17 -9.31 9.23
N GLN A 50 4.19 -9.33 7.90
CA GLN A 50 4.90 -10.35 7.11
C GLN A 50 6.41 -10.28 7.35
N VAL A 51 6.97 -9.07 7.42
CA VAL A 51 8.39 -8.85 7.72
C VAL A 51 8.73 -9.35 9.13
N ARG A 52 7.92 -9.01 10.14
CA ARG A 52 8.10 -9.51 11.52
C ARG A 52 8.04 -11.04 11.58
N GLN A 53 7.06 -11.66 10.93
CA GLN A 53 6.93 -13.11 10.87
C GLN A 53 8.11 -13.77 10.15
N GLN A 54 8.60 -13.17 9.06
CA GLN A 54 9.77 -13.67 8.33
C GLN A 54 11.04 -13.56 9.17
N ILE A 55 11.23 -12.45 9.91
CA ILE A 55 12.36 -12.29 10.84
C ILE A 55 12.34 -13.39 11.91
N ALA A 56 11.18 -13.61 12.56
CA ALA A 56 11.04 -14.65 13.58
C ALA A 56 11.37 -16.05 13.05
N ARG A 57 10.83 -16.42 11.88
CA ARG A 57 11.16 -17.69 11.21
C ARG A 57 12.65 -17.85 10.92
N ASN A 58 13.32 -16.79 10.46
CA ASN A 58 14.74 -16.87 10.16
C ASN A 58 15.62 -16.94 11.41
N ARG A 59 15.23 -16.30 12.52
CA ARG A 59 15.94 -16.45 13.80
C ARG A 59 15.96 -17.92 14.25
N VAL A 60 14.80 -18.58 14.22
CA VAL A 60 14.69 -20.02 14.52
C VAL A 60 15.54 -20.85 13.57
N ARG A 61 15.46 -20.58 12.25
CA ARG A 61 16.24 -21.31 11.23
C ARG A 61 17.76 -21.19 11.43
N LEU A 62 18.24 -20.03 11.89
CA LEU A 62 19.66 -19.76 12.08
C LEU A 62 20.18 -20.20 13.46
N GLY A 63 19.32 -20.70 14.35
CA GLY A 63 19.72 -21.11 15.70
C GLY A 63 20.09 -19.92 16.62
N ALA A 64 19.53 -18.74 16.36
CA ALA A 64 19.68 -17.55 17.20
C ALA A 64 18.65 -17.48 18.32
#